data_AF-A0A957F879-F1
#
_entry.id   AF-A0A957F879-F1
#
_cell.length_a   1.000
_cell.length_b   1.000
_cell.length_c   1.000
_cell.angle_alpha   90.00
_cell.angle_beta   90.00
_cell.angle_gamma   90.00
#
_symmetry.space_group_name_H-M   'P 1'
#
loop_
_entity.id
_entity.type
_entity.pdbx_description
1 polymer ?
#
loop_
_entity_poly.entity_id
_entity_poly.type
_entity_poly.pdbx_seq_one_letter_code
_entity_poly.pdbx_strand_id
1 'polypeptide(L)'
;TYTGMAGFGVAGLLGLGELLLRRPWGAPRRLIGWVAFGFYLSGVATSALASQVNWGAVFWQEPRMVTSLNILAVALLVQLAALFPWGWLPALLSVLLPPAIVWANRSARLVLHPPNAIRDSDATGIQLAFLGMFVLCFLAAAVITWYALVSRRGRRA
;
A
#
# COMPACT_ATOMS: atom_id res chain seq x y z
N THR A 1 1.49 -6.75 1.78
CA THR A 1 1.86 -5.54 1.01
C THR A 1 0.89 -5.24 -0.13
N TYR A 2 0.43 -6.23 -0.90
CA TYR A 2 -0.49 -6.06 -2.04
C TYR A 2 -1.73 -5.21 -1.76
N THR A 3 -2.44 -5.45 -0.65
CA THR A 3 -3.61 -4.64 -0.26
C THR A 3 -3.25 -3.17 -0.09
N GLY A 4 -2.11 -2.87 0.54
CA GLY A 4 -1.60 -1.50 0.67
C GLY A 4 -1.25 -0.89 -0.69
N MET A 5 -0.62 -1.66 -1.59
CA MET A 5 -0.33 -1.19 -2.96
C MET A 5 -1.61 -0.86 -3.74
N ALA A 6 -2.64 -1.71 -3.65
CA ALA A 6 -3.93 -1.46 -4.26
C ALA A 6 -4.60 -0.20 -3.67
N GLY A 7 -4.56 -0.04 -2.35
CA GLY A 7 -5.07 1.15 -1.67
C GLY A 7 -4.34 2.43 -2.08
N PHE A 8 -3.01 2.40 -2.22
CA PHE A 8 -2.25 3.53 -2.77
C PHE A 8 -2.65 3.81 -4.22
N GLY A 9 -2.91 2.78 -5.03
CA GLY A 9 -3.45 2.93 -6.39
C GLY A 9 -4.77 3.70 -6.40
N VAL A 10 -5.71 3.32 -5.53
CA VAL A 10 -7.00 4.04 -5.38
C VAL A 10 -6.78 5.50 -4.93
N ALA A 11 -5.91 5.73 -3.95
CA ALA A 11 -5.57 7.09 -3.52
C ALA A 11 -4.92 7.92 -4.66
N GLY A 12 -4.10 7.29 -5.49
CA GLY A 12 -3.51 7.91 -6.68
C GLY A 12 -4.55 8.29 -7.72
N LEU A 13 -5.53 7.42 -8.00
CA LEU A 13 -6.64 7.73 -8.90
C LEU A 13 -7.50 8.89 -8.38
N LEU A 14 -7.75 8.95 -7.07
CA LEU A 14 -8.42 10.10 -6.46
C LEU A 14 -7.59 11.38 -6.58
N GLY A 15 -6.27 11.30 -6.35
CA GLY A 15 -5.36 12.43 -6.54
C GLY A 15 -5.35 12.93 -7.99
N LEU A 16 -5.37 12.01 -8.96
CA LEU A 16 -5.46 12.35 -10.37
C LEU A 16 -6.77 13.07 -10.66
N GLY A 17 -7.88 12.57 -10.12
CA GLY A 17 -9.18 13.24 -10.24
C GLY A 17 -9.25 14.60 -9.55
N GLU A 18 -8.58 14.79 -8.41
CA GLU A 18 -8.46 16.12 -7.77
C GLU A 18 -7.75 17.11 -8.70
N LEU A 19 -6.64 16.68 -9.33
CA LEU A 19 -5.85 17.55 -10.23
C LEU A 19 -6.61 17.87 -11.52
N LEU A 20 -7.26 16.88 -12.13
CA LEU A 20 -7.94 17.05 -13.42
C LEU A 20 -9.32 17.71 -13.29
N LEU A 21 -10.09 17.33 -12.26
CA LEU A 21 -11.49 17.73 -12.10
C LEU A 21 -11.69 18.81 -11.03
N ARG A 22 -10.63 19.21 -10.31
CA ARG A 22 -10.66 20.20 -9.22
C ARG A 22 -11.70 19.88 -8.14
N ARG A 23 -11.94 18.58 -7.89
CA ARG A 23 -12.92 18.08 -6.91
C ARG A 23 -12.32 17.99 -5.51
N PRO A 24 -13.09 18.19 -4.43
CA PRO A 24 -12.59 18.19 -3.06
C PRO A 24 -12.45 16.77 -2.47
N TRP A 25 -11.74 15.87 -3.16
CA TRP A 25 -11.54 14.48 -2.71
C TRP A 25 -10.39 14.30 -1.70
N GLY A 26 -9.79 15.40 -1.22
CA GLY A 26 -8.62 15.35 -0.36
C GLY A 26 -8.85 14.57 0.95
N ALA A 27 -10.05 14.68 1.53
CA ALA A 27 -10.41 13.96 2.75
C ALA A 27 -10.49 12.43 2.56
N PRO A 28 -11.26 11.89 1.59
CA PRO A 28 -11.26 10.46 1.31
C PRO A 28 -9.91 9.96 0.79
N ARG A 29 -9.22 10.70 -0.07
CA ARG A 29 -7.87 10.34 -0.56
C ARG A 29 -6.89 10.14 0.59
N ARG A 30 -6.83 11.10 1.52
CA ARG A 30 -5.94 11.01 2.70
C ARG A 30 -6.29 9.83 3.59
N LEU A 31 -7.58 9.57 3.82
CA LEU A 31 -8.00 8.44 4.64
C LEU A 31 -7.60 7.10 4.01
N ILE A 32 -7.88 6.92 2.71
CA ILE A 32 -7.49 5.73 1.96
C ILE A 32 -5.97 5.57 1.98
N GLY A 33 -5.22 6.67 1.83
CA GLY A 33 -3.76 6.67 1.94
C GLY A 33 -3.24 6.14 3.28
N TRP A 34 -3.80 6.58 4.40
CA TRP A 34 -3.43 6.06 5.73
C TRP A 34 -3.82 4.59 5.94
N VAL A 35 -5.00 4.18 5.48
CA VAL A 35 -5.42 2.77 5.54
C VAL A 35 -4.48 1.90 4.70
N ALA A 36 -4.20 2.33 3.47
CA ALA A 36 -3.25 1.66 2.58
C ALA A 36 -1.85 1.54 3.19
N PHE A 37 -1.36 2.60 3.83
CA PHE A 37 -0.10 2.61 4.57
C PHE A 37 -0.10 1.57 5.69
N GLY A 38 -1.16 1.52 6.51
CA GLY A 38 -1.29 0.51 7.56
C GLY A 38 -1.21 -0.92 7.02
N PHE A 39 -1.95 -1.25 5.96
CA PHE A 39 -1.89 -2.57 5.34
C PHE A 39 -0.54 -2.88 4.65
N TYR A 40 0.13 -1.87 4.11
CA TYR A 40 1.47 -2.05 3.55
C TYR A 40 2.47 -2.36 4.67
N LEU A 41 2.46 -1.57 5.75
CA LEU A 41 3.30 -1.74 6.94
C LEU A 41 3.10 -3.12 7.59
N SER A 42 1.85 -3.50 7.85
CA SER A 42 1.55 -4.83 8.39
C SER A 42 2.06 -5.94 7.46
N GLY A 43 1.92 -5.75 6.15
CA GLY A 43 2.48 -6.67 5.17
C GLY A 43 4.00 -6.83 5.26
N VAL A 44 4.75 -5.73 5.39
CA VAL A 44 6.21 -5.76 5.55
C VAL A 44 6.58 -6.42 6.88
N ALA A 45 5.89 -6.09 7.97
CA ALA A 45 6.14 -6.67 9.29
C ALA A 45 5.89 -8.19 9.31
N THR A 46 4.77 -8.65 8.76
CA THR A 46 4.47 -10.08 8.65
C THR A 46 5.51 -10.79 7.77
N SER A 47 5.95 -10.19 6.66
CA SER A 47 7.01 -10.76 5.82
C SER A 47 8.35 -10.88 6.58
N ALA A 48 8.72 -9.89 7.38
CA ALA A 48 9.93 -9.94 8.20
C ALA A 48 9.86 -11.07 9.24
N LEU A 49 8.73 -11.22 9.94
CA LEU A 49 8.50 -12.31 10.89
C LEU A 49 8.53 -13.68 10.22
N ALA A 50 7.82 -13.83 9.09
CA ALA A 50 7.81 -15.07 8.33
C ALA A 50 9.21 -15.45 7.87
N SER A 51 10.01 -14.49 7.41
CA SER A 51 11.40 -14.79 7.07
C SER A 51 12.25 -15.15 8.28
N GLN A 52 12.07 -14.49 9.43
CA GLN A 52 12.81 -14.84 10.64
C GLN A 52 12.58 -16.30 11.01
N VAL A 53 11.33 -16.77 10.96
CA VAL A 53 10.96 -18.14 11.27
C VAL A 53 11.52 -19.14 10.26
N ASN A 54 11.48 -18.82 8.96
CA ASN A 54 11.84 -19.78 7.91
C ASN A 54 13.34 -19.77 7.55
N TRP A 55 14.01 -18.62 7.64
CA TRP A 55 15.37 -18.41 7.12
C TRP A 55 16.32 -17.72 8.10
N GLY A 56 16.00 -17.69 9.39
CA GLY A 56 16.91 -17.12 10.41
C GLY A 56 17.22 -15.63 10.20
N ALA A 57 16.27 -14.88 9.62
CA ALA A 57 16.34 -13.43 9.40
C ALA A 57 17.31 -12.93 8.30
N VAL A 58 17.78 -13.81 7.40
CA VAL A 58 18.60 -13.42 6.23
C VAL A 58 17.90 -12.37 5.34
N PHE A 59 16.56 -12.30 5.38
CA PHE A 59 15.74 -11.35 4.62
C PHE A 59 16.03 -9.87 4.91
N TRP A 60 16.58 -9.51 6.06
CA TRP A 60 16.98 -8.12 6.32
C TRP A 60 18.06 -7.62 5.35
N GLN A 61 18.84 -8.54 4.78
CA GLN A 61 19.90 -8.24 3.82
C GLN A 61 19.42 -8.31 2.37
N GLU A 62 18.18 -8.72 2.12
CA GLU A 62 17.66 -8.76 0.76
C GLU A 62 17.44 -7.34 0.22
N PRO A 63 17.91 -7.04 -1.00
CA PRO A 63 17.61 -5.76 -1.66
C PRO A 63 16.12 -5.46 -1.70
N ARG A 64 15.27 -6.50 -1.84
CA ARG A 64 13.81 -6.37 -1.86
C ARG A 64 13.23 -5.87 -0.54
N MET A 65 13.82 -6.27 0.59
CA MET A 65 13.39 -5.79 1.91
C MET A 65 13.77 -4.31 2.09
N VAL A 66 15.00 -3.94 1.72
CA VAL A 66 15.44 -2.53 1.72
C VAL A 66 14.50 -1.66 0.86
N THR A 67 14.14 -2.12 -0.34
CA THR A 67 13.15 -1.44 -1.18
C THR A 67 11.81 -1.27 -0.49
N SER A 68 11.31 -2.28 0.22
CA SER A 68 10.03 -2.21 0.92
C SER A 68 10.05 -1.22 2.09
N LEU A 69 11.18 -1.14 2.82
CA LEU A 69 11.38 -0.13 3.88
C LEU A 69 11.46 1.29 3.30
N ASN A 70 12.16 1.47 2.18
CA ASN A 70 12.20 2.77 1.49
C ASN A 70 10.81 3.19 1.00
N ILE A 71 10.02 2.26 0.47
CA ILE A 71 8.62 2.51 0.09
C ILE A 71 7.81 2.95 1.32
N LEU A 72 7.98 2.30 2.48
CA LEU A 72 7.33 2.73 3.71
C LEU A 72 7.70 4.16 4.09
N ALA A 73 8.99 4.50 4.07
CA ALA A 73 9.45 5.85 4.38
C ALA A 73 8.83 6.89 3.43
N VAL A 74 8.89 6.64 2.11
CA VAL A 74 8.31 7.54 1.10
C VAL A 74 6.80 7.65 1.26
N ALA A 75 6.09 6.53 1.44
CA ALA A 75 4.64 6.53 1.62
C ALA A 75 4.23 7.31 2.87
N LEU A 76 4.97 7.20 3.98
CA LEU A 76 4.76 7.99 5.18
C LEU A 76 4.94 9.48 4.91
N LEU A 77 6.01 9.88 4.22
CA LEU A 77 6.23 11.28 3.84
C LEU A 77 5.09 11.82 2.97
N VAL A 78 4.55 11.02 2.04
CA VAL A 78 3.37 11.39 1.24
C VAL A 78 2.13 11.59 2.12
N GLN A 79 1.91 10.74 3.13
CA GLN A 79 0.79 10.90 4.06
C GLN A 79 0.94 12.14 4.95
N LEU A 80 2.16 12.43 5.42
CA LEU A 80 2.47 13.60 6.22
C LEU A 80 2.34 14.89 5.41
N ALA A 81 2.76 14.90 4.14
CA ALA A 81 2.58 16.03 3.24
C ALA A 81 1.09 16.43 3.09
N ALA A 82 0.17 15.45 3.17
CA ALA A 82 -1.28 15.70 3.13
C ALA A 82 -1.87 16.33 4.40
N LEU A 83 -1.05 16.62 5.41
CA LEU A 83 -1.43 17.39 6.59
C LEU A 83 -1.18 18.90 6.41
N PHE A 84 -0.37 19.29 5.42
CA PHE A 84 -0.03 20.68 5.15
C PHE A 84 -0.94 21.29 4.08
N PRO A 85 -1.17 22.62 4.12
CA PRO A 85 -2.07 23.32 3.19
C PRO A 85 -1.42 23.60 1.81
N TRP A 86 -0.68 22.63 1.26
CA TRP A 86 0.10 22.79 0.01
C TRP A 86 -0.72 22.64 -1.28
N GLY A 87 -2.02 22.93 -1.25
CA GLY A 87 -2.91 22.92 -2.41
C GLY A 87 -2.88 21.61 -3.20
N TRP A 88 -2.16 21.60 -4.32
CA TRP A 88 -2.10 20.49 -5.28
C TRP A 88 -1.05 19.42 -4.93
N LEU A 89 -0.03 19.74 -4.12
CA LEU A 89 1.12 18.86 -3.90
C LEU A 89 0.74 17.49 -3.30
N PRO A 90 -0.13 17.39 -2.28
CA PRO A 90 -0.55 16.09 -1.75
C PRO A 90 -1.26 15.21 -2.77
N ALA A 91 -2.02 15.81 -3.69
CA ALA A 91 -2.68 15.08 -4.77
C ALA A 91 -1.65 14.53 -5.77
N LEU A 92 -0.69 15.36 -6.20
CA LEU A 92 0.38 14.90 -7.10
C LEU A 92 1.20 13.77 -6.46
N LEU A 93 1.62 13.92 -5.20
CA LEU A 93 2.38 12.88 -4.51
C LEU A 93 1.61 11.56 -4.41
N SER A 94 0.29 11.62 -4.24
CA SER A 94 -0.55 10.42 -4.26
C SER A 94 -0.61 9.75 -5.63
N VAL A 95 -0.60 10.53 -6.71
CA VAL A 95 -0.54 10.02 -8.11
C VAL A 95 0.79 9.34 -8.40
N LEU A 96 1.89 9.93 -7.95
CA LEU A 96 3.24 9.44 -8.24
C LEU A 96 3.64 8.22 -7.42
N LEU A 97 3.05 8.04 -6.23
CA LEU A 97 3.43 6.96 -5.31
C LEU A 97 3.20 5.55 -5.91
N PRO A 98 2.02 5.19 -6.47
CA PRO A 98 1.81 3.86 -7.05
C PRO A 98 2.78 3.46 -8.17
N PRO A 99 3.03 4.27 -9.22
CA PRO A 99 4.00 3.91 -10.24
C PRO A 99 5.43 3.84 -9.68
N ALA A 100 5.81 4.71 -8.73
CA ALA A 100 7.10 4.63 -8.06
C ALA A 100 7.28 3.32 -7.28
N ILE A 101 6.24 2.85 -6.58
CA ILE A 101 6.23 1.55 -5.90
C ILE A 101 6.40 0.40 -6.89
N VAL A 102 5.67 0.42 -8.00
CA VAL A 102 5.74 -0.64 -9.03
C VAL A 102 7.13 -0.68 -9.64
N TRP A 103 7.68 0.48 -10.02
CA TRP A 103 9.02 0.61 -10.56
C TRP A 103 10.06 0.09 -9.57
N ALA A 104 10.06 0.59 -8.32
CA ALA A 104 11.01 0.19 -7.30
C ALA A 104 10.98 -1.32 -7.02
N ASN A 105 9.79 -1.93 -6.93
CA ASN A 105 9.65 -3.37 -6.72
C ASN A 105 10.17 -4.21 -7.90
N ARG A 106 10.03 -3.72 -9.15
CA ARG A 106 10.53 -4.41 -10.34
C ARG A 106 12.04 -4.26 -10.52
N SER A 107 12.61 -3.15 -10.07
CA SER A 107 14.05 -2.89 -10.11
C SER A 107 14.83 -3.57 -8.99
N ALA A 108 14.16 -3.99 -7.92
CA ALA A 108 14.79 -4.69 -6.81
C ALA A 108 15.25 -6.09 -7.23
N ARG A 109 16.54 -6.38 -7.12
CA ARG A 109 17.09 -7.71 -7.36
C ARG A 109 16.52 -8.70 -6.34
N LEU A 110 16.05 -9.84 -6.85
CA LEU A 110 15.64 -10.99 -6.03
C LEU A 110 16.83 -11.95 -5.92
N VAL A 111 17.13 -12.38 -4.69
CA VAL A 111 18.26 -13.28 -4.41
C VAL A 111 17.75 -14.62 -3.88
N LEU A 112 16.85 -14.63 -2.88
CA LEU A 112 16.38 -15.88 -2.26
C LEU A 112 15.09 -16.44 -2.90
N HIS A 113 14.46 -15.70 -3.82
CA HIS A 113 13.10 -16.02 -4.28
C HIS A 113 12.99 -16.00 -5.80
N PRO A 114 12.14 -16.88 -6.39
CA PRO A 114 11.76 -16.75 -7.79
C PRO A 114 10.98 -15.43 -8.04
N PRO A 115 10.97 -14.91 -9.28
CA PRO A 115 10.33 -13.64 -9.62
C PRO A 115 8.86 -13.52 -9.16
N ASN A 116 8.06 -14.57 -9.28
CA ASN A 116 6.68 -14.61 -8.77
C ASN A 116 6.33 -15.96 -8.13
N ALA A 117 6.75 -16.16 -6.87
CA ALA A 117 6.49 -17.39 -6.11
C ALA A 117 5.01 -17.82 -6.06
N ILE A 118 4.05 -16.87 -6.12
CA ILE A 118 2.61 -17.21 -6.09
C ILE A 118 2.14 -17.67 -7.47
N ARG A 119 2.42 -16.89 -8.52
CA ARG A 119 1.92 -17.16 -9.88
C ARG A 119 2.58 -18.38 -10.49
N ASP A 120 3.86 -18.57 -10.22
CA ASP A 120 4.68 -19.62 -10.83
C ASP A 120 4.63 -20.92 -9.99
N SER A 121 3.86 -20.95 -8.90
CA SER A 121 3.63 -22.14 -8.08
C SER A 121 2.70 -23.13 -8.79
N ASP A 122 3.11 -24.40 -8.83
CA ASP A 122 2.33 -25.56 -9.25
C ASP A 122 1.22 -25.95 -8.26
N ALA A 123 1.36 -25.58 -6.99
CA ALA A 123 0.34 -25.80 -5.98
C ALA A 123 -0.79 -24.75 -6.04
N THR A 124 -1.97 -25.13 -6.54
CA THR A 124 -3.19 -24.28 -6.58
C THR A 124 -3.60 -23.75 -5.20
N GLY A 125 -3.31 -24.51 -4.13
CA GLY A 125 -3.59 -24.09 -2.75
C GLY A 125 -2.89 -22.79 -2.36
N ILE A 126 -1.65 -22.57 -2.80
CA ILE A 126 -0.89 -21.34 -2.53
C ILE A 126 -1.55 -20.15 -3.24
N GLN A 127 -1.95 -20.33 -4.50
CA GLN A 127 -2.62 -19.30 -5.30
C GLN A 127 -3.95 -18.88 -4.68
N LEU A 128 -4.78 -19.86 -4.30
CA LEU A 128 -6.08 -19.61 -3.67
C LEU A 128 -5.94 -19.00 -2.27
N ALA A 129 -4.98 -19.47 -1.46
CA ALA A 129 -4.72 -18.88 -0.14
C ALA A 129 -4.29 -17.42 -0.26
N PHE A 130 -3.39 -17.10 -1.19
CA PHE A 130 -2.99 -15.72 -1.47
C PHE A 130 -4.18 -14.87 -1.93
N LEU A 131 -4.96 -15.35 -2.90
CA LEU A 131 -6.11 -14.61 -3.43
C LEU A 131 -7.16 -14.37 -2.34
N GLY A 132 -7.50 -15.40 -1.58
CA GLY A 132 -8.44 -15.31 -0.46
C GLY A 132 -7.98 -14.29 0.58
N MET A 133 -6.71 -14.37 1.01
CA MET A 133 -6.14 -13.42 1.95
C MET A 133 -6.15 -11.98 1.39
N PHE A 134 -5.77 -11.80 0.13
CA PHE A 134 -5.79 -10.50 -0.53
C PHE A 134 -7.20 -9.90 -0.55
N VAL A 135 -8.21 -10.67 -0.96
CA VAL A 135 -9.61 -10.25 -1.00
C VAL A 135 -10.10 -9.88 0.39
N LEU A 136 -9.86 -10.72 1.39
CA LEU A 136 -10.26 -10.46 2.77
C LEU A 136 -9.63 -9.16 3.32
N CYS A 137 -8.32 -8.99 3.14
CA CYS A 137 -7.64 -7.77 3.55
C CYS A 137 -8.11 -6.54 2.78
N PHE A 138 -8.39 -6.67 1.47
CA PHE A 138 -8.90 -5.57 0.65
C PHE A 138 -10.30 -5.14 1.09
N LEU A 139 -11.20 -6.10 1.33
CA LEU A 139 -12.53 -5.83 1.88
C LEU A 139 -12.44 -5.21 3.27
N ALA A 140 -11.55 -5.68 4.14
CA ALA A 140 -11.30 -5.08 5.44
C ALA A 140 -10.85 -3.61 5.31
N ALA A 141 -9.90 -3.32 4.42
CA ALA A 141 -9.47 -1.95 4.13
C ALA A 141 -10.62 -1.07 3.61
N ALA A 142 -11.47 -1.60 2.75
CA ALA A 142 -12.65 -0.91 2.24
C ALA A 142 -13.67 -0.62 3.35
N VAL A 143 -13.96 -1.60 4.21
CA VAL A 143 -14.88 -1.45 5.36
C VAL A 143 -14.35 -0.42 6.36
N ILE A 144 -13.06 -0.47 6.72
CA ILE A 144 -12.41 0.52 7.61
C ILE A 144 -12.55 1.92 7.03
N THR A 145 -12.27 2.08 5.73
CA THR A 145 -12.39 3.37 5.04
C THR A 145 -13.84 3.86 5.05
N TRP A 146 -14.78 3.00 4.67
CA TRP A 146 -16.21 3.31 4.63
C TRP A 146 -16.71 3.76 6.00
N TYR A 147 -16.45 2.96 7.04
CA TYR A 147 -16.86 3.25 8.41
C TYR A 147 -16.31 4.61 8.86
N ALA A 148 -15.02 4.87 8.66
CA ALA A 148 -14.40 6.14 9.02
C ALA A 148 -14.96 7.35 8.25
N LEU A 149 -15.40 7.18 6.99
CA LEU A 149 -16.06 8.25 6.23
C LEU A 149 -17.46 8.55 6.76
N VAL A 150 -18.26 7.51 7.03
CA VAL A 150 -19.63 7.67 7.56
C VAL A 150 -19.61 8.29 8.96
N SER A 151 -18.75 7.81 9.86
CA SER A 151 -18.62 8.36 11.22
C SER A 151 -18.12 9.80 11.28
N ARG A 152 -17.51 10.33 10.22
CA ARG A 152 -17.13 11.75 10.11
C ARG A 152 -18.29 12.62 9.66
N ARG A 153 -19.21 12.10 8.85
CA ARG A 153 -20.41 12.83 8.41
C ARG A 153 -21.39 13.02 9.56
N GLY A 154 -21.64 11.97 10.34
CA GLY A 154 -22.58 12.03 11.48
C GLY A 154 -22.14 12.95 12.63
N ARG A 155 -20.85 13.31 12.74
CA ARG A 155 -20.34 14.26 13.75
C ARG A 155 -20.42 15.73 13.32
N ARG A 156 -20.79 15.99 12.06
CA ARG A 156 -20.89 17.35 11.50
C ARG A 156 -22.34 17.80 11.29
N ALA A 157 -23.31 16.90 11.52
CA ALA A 157 -24.74 17.20 11.55
C ALA A 157 -25.15 17.50 12.99
#